data_AF-A0A5N6WL80-F1
#
_entry.id   AF-A0A5N6WL80-F1
#
_cell.length_a   1.000
_cell.length_b   1.000
_cell.length_c   1.000
_cell.angle_alpha   90.00
_cell.angle_beta   90.00
_cell.angle_gamma   90.00
#
_symmetry.space_group_name_H-M   'P 1'
#
loop_
_entity.id
_entity.type
_entity.pdbx_description
1 polymer ?
#
loop_
_entity_poly.entity_id
_entity_poly.type
_entity_poly.pdbx_seq_one_letter_code
_entity_poly.pdbx_strand_id
1 'polypeptide(L)'
;MLSISTALNALSTHAVCTAAFVAVAAVIGFAFGSIRTLDRIGALAWIGAISIIIAVFIVTIAVGLQDRPSAAPSTAIWKSDYKIINNPSFTDAVSAVSTLVFTYAGTPAFFNIAAEMRQPLLYTRSLAVCQTTVTMIYVIVGTIIYYYCGSYVASPALGSAGVTKKKVSYGVSLPGLIVSCVLFVHLPAKHTCVRILRGSNHLSQ
;
A
#
# COMPACT_ATOMS: atom_id res chain seq x y z
N MET A 1 7.64 -3.02 5.29
CA MET A 1 7.77 -4.20 6.19
C MET A 1 6.48 -4.52 6.94
N LEU A 2 5.85 -3.55 7.63
CA LEU A 2 4.59 -3.77 8.37
C LEU A 2 3.49 -4.39 7.48
N SER A 3 3.25 -3.88 6.27
CA SER A 3 2.21 -4.40 5.37
C SER A 3 2.43 -5.88 4.96
N ILE A 4 3.68 -6.31 4.79
CA ILE A 4 3.99 -7.72 4.50
C ILE A 4 3.70 -8.58 5.74
N SER A 5 4.09 -8.10 6.92
CA SER A 5 3.83 -8.82 8.18
C SER A 5 2.32 -8.94 8.49
N THR A 6 1.51 -7.93 8.16
CA THR A 6 0.05 -8.01 8.34
C THR A 6 -0.59 -8.95 7.33
N ALA A 7 -0.10 -8.98 6.08
CA ALA A 7 -0.52 -9.96 5.08
C ALA A 7 -0.20 -11.40 5.49
N LEU A 8 1.03 -11.65 5.97
CA LEU A 8 1.45 -12.97 6.45
C LEU A 8 0.65 -13.41 7.69
N ASN A 9 0.38 -12.50 8.63
CA ASN A 9 -0.50 -12.77 9.77
C ASN A 9 -1.92 -13.14 9.33
N ALA A 10 -2.48 -12.41 8.36
CA ALA A 10 -3.81 -12.67 7.84
C ALA A 10 -3.91 -14.03 7.13
N LEU A 11 -2.88 -14.40 6.36
CA LEU A 11 -2.81 -15.67 5.63
C LEU A 11 -2.62 -16.87 6.57
N SER A 12 -1.71 -16.74 7.53
CA SER A 12 -1.33 -17.79 8.47
C SER A 12 -2.26 -17.94 9.68
N THR A 13 -3.28 -17.08 9.82
CA THR A 13 -4.16 -17.07 11.00
C THR A 13 -3.36 -16.94 12.31
N HIS A 14 -2.39 -16.02 12.32
CA HIS A 14 -1.51 -15.76 13.47
C HIS A 14 -0.73 -16.99 13.97
N ALA A 15 -0.12 -17.74 13.05
CA ALA A 15 0.66 -18.93 13.41
C ALA A 15 1.92 -18.62 14.25
N VAL A 16 2.54 -17.44 14.04
CA VAL A 16 3.70 -16.97 14.80
C VAL A 16 3.54 -15.50 15.19
N CYS A 17 4.36 -15.02 16.11
CA CYS A 17 4.30 -13.63 16.58
C CYS A 17 4.59 -12.64 15.44
N THR A 18 3.94 -11.48 15.48
CA THR A 18 4.09 -10.43 14.45
C THR A 18 5.54 -9.99 14.28
N ALA A 19 6.34 -10.00 15.35
CA ALA A 19 7.77 -9.68 15.30
C ALA A 19 8.55 -10.65 14.38
N ALA A 20 8.24 -11.95 14.42
CA ALA A 20 8.86 -12.93 13.54
C ALA A 20 8.50 -12.67 12.06
N PHE A 21 7.24 -12.33 11.77
CA PHE A 21 6.83 -11.98 10.40
C PHE A 21 7.47 -10.68 9.91
N VAL A 22 7.72 -9.71 10.80
CA VAL A 22 8.49 -8.51 10.45
C VAL A 22 9.93 -8.88 10.11
N ALA A 23 10.58 -9.78 10.86
CA ALA A 23 11.91 -10.27 10.55
C ALA A 23 11.97 -10.96 9.18
N VAL A 24 10.98 -11.82 8.86
CA VAL A 24 10.86 -12.45 7.53
C VAL A 24 10.71 -11.39 6.43
N ALA A 25 9.85 -10.40 6.64
CA ALA A 25 9.69 -9.29 5.68
C ALA A 25 10.99 -8.48 5.51
N ALA A 26 11.80 -8.35 6.55
CA ALA A 26 13.09 -7.68 6.50
C ALA A 26 14.12 -8.48 5.67
N VAL A 27 14.19 -9.80 5.87
CA VAL A 27 15.07 -10.68 5.08
C VAL A 27 14.70 -10.65 3.61
N ILE A 28 13.40 -10.72 3.28
CA ILE A 28 12.92 -10.60 1.89
C ILE A 28 13.31 -9.22 1.32
N GLY A 29 13.03 -8.15 2.05
CA GLY A 29 13.38 -6.79 1.63
C GLY A 29 14.87 -6.60 1.38
N PHE A 30 15.73 -7.19 2.21
CA PHE A 30 17.18 -7.15 2.06
C PHE A 30 17.66 -7.95 0.84
N ALA A 31 17.18 -9.19 0.69
CA ALA A 31 17.56 -10.06 -0.41
C ALA A 31 17.22 -9.47 -1.78
N PHE A 32 15.98 -8.98 -1.95
CA PHE A 32 15.56 -8.35 -3.20
C PHE A 32 16.06 -6.91 -3.36
N GLY A 33 16.32 -6.19 -2.26
CA GLY A 33 16.91 -4.86 -2.30
C GLY A 33 18.35 -4.82 -2.84
N SER A 34 19.06 -5.96 -2.77
CA SER A 34 20.41 -6.12 -3.33
C SER A 34 20.44 -6.17 -4.87
N ILE A 35 19.29 -6.26 -5.54
CA ILE A 35 19.20 -6.27 -7.00
C ILE A 35 19.53 -4.87 -7.53
N ARG A 36 20.61 -4.77 -8.32
CA ARG A 36 21.21 -3.49 -8.75
C ARG A 36 20.57 -2.88 -10.01
N THR A 37 19.80 -3.65 -10.79
CA THR A 37 19.33 -3.27 -12.12
C THR A 37 17.91 -2.70 -12.13
N LEU A 38 17.79 -1.39 -12.37
CA LEU A 38 16.52 -0.65 -12.45
C LEU A 38 15.61 -1.08 -13.62
N ASP A 39 16.19 -1.55 -14.72
CA ASP A 39 15.43 -2.03 -15.89
C ASP A 39 14.55 -3.25 -15.54
N ARG A 40 15.08 -4.18 -14.73
CA ARG A 40 14.29 -5.32 -14.20
C ARG A 40 13.29 -4.89 -13.12
N ILE A 41 13.57 -3.80 -12.42
CA ILE A 41 12.67 -3.26 -11.38
C ILE A 41 11.41 -2.66 -12.02
N GLY A 42 11.48 -2.09 -13.23
CA GLY A 42 10.31 -1.59 -13.96
C GLY A 42 9.27 -2.68 -14.25
N ALA A 43 9.70 -3.85 -14.71
CA ALA A 43 8.81 -4.99 -14.94
C ALA A 43 8.19 -5.54 -13.63
N LEU A 44 9.00 -5.63 -12.57
CA LEU A 44 8.52 -6.02 -11.23
C LEU A 44 7.50 -5.01 -10.69
N ALA A 45 7.72 -3.71 -10.90
CA ALA A 45 6.81 -2.65 -10.49
C ALA A 45 5.43 -2.80 -11.16
N TRP A 46 5.38 -3.17 -12.44
CA TRP A 46 4.12 -3.47 -13.13
C TRP A 46 3.38 -4.67 -12.53
N ILE A 47 4.08 -5.76 -12.28
CA ILE A 47 3.50 -6.95 -11.63
C ILE A 47 2.93 -6.56 -10.26
N GLY A 48 3.70 -5.79 -9.48
CA GLY A 48 3.29 -5.34 -8.16
C GLY A 48 2.08 -4.40 -8.21
N ALA A 49 2.06 -3.44 -9.14
CA ALA A 49 0.95 -2.52 -9.32
C ALA A 49 -0.34 -3.27 -9.70
N ILE A 50 -0.27 -4.19 -10.67
CA ILE A 50 -1.42 -5.01 -11.09
C ILE A 50 -1.92 -5.86 -9.91
N SER A 51 -1.01 -6.48 -9.16
CA SER A 51 -1.33 -7.27 -7.96
C SER A 51 -2.10 -6.45 -6.91
N ILE A 52 -1.66 -5.23 -6.58
CA ILE A 52 -2.37 -4.37 -5.62
C ILE A 52 -3.71 -3.90 -6.18
N ILE A 53 -3.77 -3.49 -7.45
CA ILE A 53 -5.02 -3.03 -8.08
C ILE A 53 -6.06 -4.15 -8.03
N ILE A 54 -5.70 -5.37 -8.45
CA ILE A 54 -6.59 -6.53 -8.39
C ILE A 54 -7.03 -6.80 -6.95
N ALA A 55 -6.11 -6.78 -5.98
CA ALA A 55 -6.43 -7.04 -4.58
C ALA A 55 -7.43 -6.01 -4.00
N VAL A 56 -7.31 -4.73 -4.37
CA VAL A 56 -8.22 -3.66 -3.98
C VAL A 56 -9.60 -3.84 -4.61
N PHE A 57 -9.67 -4.20 -5.89
CA PHE A 57 -10.95 -4.51 -6.55
C PHE A 57 -11.63 -5.73 -5.92
N ILE A 58 -10.87 -6.79 -5.61
CA ILE A 58 -11.38 -7.99 -4.93
C ILE A 58 -12.04 -7.59 -3.59
N VAL A 59 -11.40 -6.74 -2.79
CA VAL A 59 -11.96 -6.30 -1.50
C VAL A 59 -13.18 -5.43 -1.68
N THR A 60 -13.13 -4.49 -2.62
CA THR A 60 -14.27 -3.60 -2.92
C THR A 60 -15.51 -4.41 -3.28
N ILE A 61 -15.37 -5.39 -4.19
CA ILE A 61 -16.47 -6.29 -4.58
C ILE A 61 -16.86 -7.20 -3.41
N ALA A 62 -15.88 -7.77 -2.70
CA ALA A 62 -16.12 -8.65 -1.57
C ALA A 62 -16.94 -7.96 -0.47
N VAL A 63 -16.65 -6.69 -0.18
CA VAL A 63 -17.37 -5.87 0.80
C VAL A 63 -18.76 -5.50 0.28
N GLY A 64 -18.89 -5.14 -1.00
CA GLY A 64 -20.18 -4.80 -1.60
C GLY A 64 -21.17 -5.97 -1.66
N LEU A 65 -20.67 -7.20 -1.78
CA LEU A 65 -21.48 -8.43 -1.75
C LEU A 65 -21.68 -8.98 -0.33
N GLN A 66 -21.13 -8.36 0.71
CA GLN A 66 -21.22 -8.89 2.07
C GLN A 66 -22.44 -8.33 2.79
N ASP A 67 -23.30 -9.21 3.31
CA ASP A 67 -24.48 -8.79 4.09
C ASP A 67 -24.11 -8.08 5.40
N ARG A 68 -22.92 -8.38 5.96
CA ARG A 68 -22.43 -7.84 7.23
C ARG A 68 -20.89 -7.75 7.26
N PRO A 69 -20.25 -6.63 7.64
CA PRO A 69 -18.80 -6.55 7.80
C PRO A 69 -18.33 -7.45 8.94
N SER A 70 -17.09 -7.93 8.85
CA SER A 70 -16.52 -8.91 9.78
C SER A 70 -16.39 -8.40 11.22
N ALA A 71 -16.32 -7.08 11.41
CA ALA A 71 -16.19 -6.43 12.71
C ALA A 71 -17.53 -6.02 13.35
N ALA A 72 -18.67 -6.21 12.67
CA ALA A 72 -19.98 -5.87 13.22
C ALA A 72 -20.52 -6.96 14.17
N PRO A 73 -21.21 -6.57 15.27
CA PRO A 73 -21.81 -7.51 16.22
C PRO A 73 -22.89 -8.39 15.56
N SER A 74 -22.91 -9.68 15.90
CA SER A 74 -23.70 -10.72 15.22
C SER A 74 -25.19 -10.78 15.60
N THR A 75 -25.66 -9.91 16.50
CA THR A 75 -26.97 -10.01 17.16
C THR A 75 -28.09 -9.18 16.53
N ALA A 76 -27.79 -8.29 15.58
CA ALA A 76 -28.79 -7.39 14.97
C ALA A 76 -28.72 -7.37 13.44
N ILE A 77 -29.80 -6.93 12.80
CA ILE A 77 -29.86 -6.67 11.35
C ILE A 77 -28.86 -5.56 11.05
N TRP A 78 -27.86 -5.87 10.21
CA TRP A 78 -26.80 -4.92 9.87
C TRP A 78 -27.32 -3.87 8.89
N LYS A 79 -27.13 -2.59 9.24
CA LYS A 79 -27.27 -1.45 8.33
C LYS A 79 -26.07 -0.54 8.53
N SER A 80 -25.46 -0.10 7.44
CA SER A 80 -24.29 0.78 7.49
C SER A 80 -24.64 2.13 8.13
N ASP A 81 -23.89 2.53 9.17
CA ASP A 81 -23.97 3.85 9.82
C ASP A 81 -23.01 4.85 9.14
N TYR A 82 -23.06 4.92 7.80
CA TYR A 82 -22.27 5.89 7.06
C TYR A 82 -22.82 7.30 7.32
N LYS A 83 -21.93 8.24 7.65
CA LYS A 83 -22.29 9.64 7.88
C LYS A 83 -21.47 10.51 6.95
N ILE A 84 -22.15 11.39 6.20
CA ILE A 84 -21.49 12.35 5.30
C ILE A 84 -20.74 13.40 6.13
N ILE A 85 -21.36 13.84 7.24
CA ILE A 85 -20.79 14.78 8.20
C ILE A 85 -20.84 14.10 9.57
N ASN A 86 -19.68 13.95 10.21
CA ASN A 86 -19.55 13.36 11.53
C ASN A 86 -18.83 14.33 12.48
N ASN A 87 -19.01 14.15 13.79
CA ASN A 87 -18.31 14.90 14.83
C ASN A 87 -17.32 13.97 15.56
N PRO A 88 -16.15 13.68 14.96
CA PRO A 88 -15.15 12.79 15.56
C PRO A 88 -14.53 13.42 16.81
N SER A 89 -13.97 12.57 17.68
CA SER A 89 -13.09 13.05 18.76
C SER A 89 -11.82 13.70 18.17
N PHE A 90 -11.15 14.53 18.96
CA PHE A 90 -9.88 15.15 18.52
C PHE A 90 -8.84 14.10 18.10
N THR A 91 -8.73 12.99 18.84
CA THR A 91 -7.78 11.91 18.55
C THR A 91 -8.10 11.20 17.24
N ASP A 92 -9.39 10.98 16.94
CA ASP A 92 -9.82 10.34 15.69
C ASP A 92 -9.59 11.28 14.50
N ALA A 93 -9.88 12.58 14.67
CA ALA A 93 -9.65 13.59 13.64
C ALA A 93 -8.17 13.69 13.26
N VAL A 94 -7.27 13.81 14.25
CA VAL A 94 -5.83 13.89 14.02
C VAL A 94 -5.29 12.60 13.37
N SER A 95 -5.78 11.43 13.79
CA SER A 95 -5.40 10.15 13.20
C SER A 95 -5.83 10.03 11.73
N ALA A 96 -7.05 10.50 11.41
CA ALA A 96 -7.55 10.53 10.04
C ALA A 96 -6.72 11.47 9.14
N VAL A 97 -6.44 12.70 9.62
CA VAL A 97 -5.58 13.66 8.90
C VAL A 97 -4.17 13.10 8.69
N SER A 98 -3.59 12.47 9.71
CA SER A 98 -2.25 11.87 9.61
C SER A 98 -2.21 10.75 8.56
N THR A 99 -3.27 9.94 8.49
CA THR A 99 -3.39 8.87 7.49
C THR A 99 -3.49 9.43 6.07
N LEU A 100 -4.23 10.54 5.87
CA LEU A 100 -4.28 11.24 4.58
C LEU A 100 -2.92 11.80 4.16
N VAL A 101 -2.20 12.45 5.09
CA VAL A 101 -0.86 12.98 4.82
C VAL A 101 0.10 11.84 4.47
N PHE A 102 0.08 10.76 5.25
CA PHE A 102 0.94 9.59 5.02
C PHE A 102 0.67 8.93 3.65
N THR A 103 -0.58 8.92 3.21
CA THR A 103 -0.98 8.35 1.91
C THR A 103 -0.36 9.09 0.72
N TYR A 104 -0.01 10.37 0.89
CA TYR A 104 0.67 11.18 -0.14
C TYR A 104 2.16 11.42 0.15
N ALA A 105 2.74 10.72 1.13
CA ALA A 105 4.15 10.85 1.52
C ALA A 105 5.15 10.14 0.55
N GLY A 106 4.93 10.28 -0.76
CA GLY A 106 5.76 9.68 -1.82
C GLY A 106 6.87 10.60 -2.37
N THR A 107 6.95 11.85 -1.90
CA THR A 107 7.81 12.90 -2.45
C THR A 107 9.30 12.52 -2.61
N PRO A 108 9.93 11.74 -1.71
CA PRO A 108 11.35 11.37 -1.88
C PRO A 108 11.63 10.51 -3.12
N ALA A 109 10.65 9.72 -3.57
CA ALA A 109 10.81 8.85 -4.74
C ALA A 109 10.83 9.65 -6.05
N PHE A 110 10.16 10.79 -6.07
CA PHE A 110 9.98 11.62 -7.26
C PHE A 110 11.26 12.16 -7.87
N PHE A 111 12.25 12.53 -7.06
CA PHE A 111 13.54 13.03 -7.56
C PHE A 111 14.31 11.94 -8.32
N ASN A 112 14.29 10.71 -7.82
CA ASN A 112 14.94 9.57 -8.48
C ASN A 112 14.24 9.22 -9.80
N ILE A 113 12.90 9.33 -9.85
CA ILE A 113 12.12 9.11 -11.07
C ILE A 113 12.42 10.20 -12.09
N ALA A 114 12.40 11.48 -11.69
CA ALA A 114 12.67 12.60 -12.59
C ALA A 114 14.08 12.54 -13.20
N ALA A 115 15.08 12.09 -12.44
CA ALA A 115 16.45 11.91 -12.92
C ALA A 115 16.60 10.79 -13.96
N GLU A 116 15.65 9.85 -14.03
CA GLU A 116 15.65 8.69 -14.94
C GLU A 116 14.70 8.89 -16.14
N MET A 117 13.92 9.98 -16.18
CA MET A 117 13.02 10.24 -17.30
C MET A 117 13.79 10.61 -18.56
N ARG A 118 13.47 9.94 -19.68
CA ARG A 118 14.01 10.28 -21.01
C ARG A 118 13.76 11.76 -21.39
N GLN A 119 12.64 12.33 -20.93
CA GLN A 119 12.27 13.73 -21.14
C GLN A 119 11.81 14.38 -19.83
N PRO A 120 12.72 14.97 -19.03
CA PRO A 120 12.39 15.52 -17.71
C PRO A 120 11.46 16.74 -17.77
N LEU A 121 11.39 17.45 -18.90
CA LEU A 121 10.48 18.59 -19.10
C LEU A 121 8.99 18.21 -19.01
N LEU A 122 8.65 16.94 -19.25
CA LEU A 122 7.27 16.43 -19.15
C LEU A 122 6.89 15.95 -17.75
N TYR A 123 7.82 16.02 -16.78
CA TYR A 123 7.64 15.47 -15.44
C TYR A 123 6.38 15.98 -14.73
N THR A 124 6.10 17.29 -14.80
CA THR A 124 4.90 17.88 -14.15
C THR A 124 3.60 17.35 -14.73
N ARG A 125 3.54 17.13 -16.06
CA ARG A 125 2.38 16.54 -16.73
C ARG A 125 2.18 15.08 -16.30
N SER A 126 3.24 14.29 -16.32
CA SER A 126 3.20 12.88 -15.88
C SER A 126 2.78 12.76 -14.41
N LEU A 127 3.30 13.63 -13.54
CA LEU A 127 2.93 13.65 -12.12
C LEU A 127 1.47 14.06 -11.93
N ALA A 128 0.99 15.09 -12.64
CA ALA A 128 -0.40 15.53 -12.52
C ALA A 128 -1.39 14.41 -12.92
N VAL A 129 -1.12 13.69 -14.00
CA VAL A 129 -1.94 12.54 -14.42
C VAL A 129 -1.91 11.44 -13.36
N CYS A 130 -0.70 11.03 -12.91
CA CYS A 130 -0.55 10.00 -11.90
C CYS A 130 -1.31 10.34 -10.60
N GLN A 131 -1.10 11.55 -10.09
CA GLN A 131 -1.70 12.02 -8.85
C GLN A 131 -3.24 12.10 -8.95
N THR A 132 -3.76 12.58 -10.08
CA THR A 132 -5.21 12.66 -10.32
C THR A 132 -5.83 11.26 -10.38
N THR A 133 -5.20 10.32 -11.10
CA THR A 133 -5.68 8.94 -11.19
C THR A 133 -5.66 8.24 -9.83
N VAL A 134 -4.60 8.38 -9.04
CA VAL A 134 -4.51 7.78 -7.71
C VAL A 134 -5.55 8.37 -6.76
N THR A 135 -5.74 9.70 -6.79
CA THR A 135 -6.74 10.37 -5.97
C THR A 135 -8.15 9.89 -6.30
N MET A 136 -8.49 9.76 -7.60
CA MET A 136 -9.76 9.21 -8.05
C MET A 136 -10.01 7.80 -7.50
N ILE A 137 -9.02 6.91 -7.59
CA ILE A 137 -9.14 5.53 -7.09
C ILE A 137 -9.35 5.53 -5.57
N TYR A 138 -8.61 6.35 -4.82
CA TYR A 138 -8.79 6.45 -3.36
C TYR A 138 -10.17 6.94 -2.97
N VAL A 139 -10.71 7.93 -3.66
CA VAL A 139 -12.07 8.44 -3.39
C VAL A 139 -13.11 7.36 -3.71
N ILE A 140 -13.02 6.71 -4.87
CA ILE A 140 -13.98 5.67 -5.28
C ILE A 140 -13.97 4.50 -4.30
N VAL A 141 -12.79 3.92 -4.05
CA VAL A 141 -12.64 2.76 -3.17
C VAL A 141 -13.00 3.11 -1.73
N GLY A 142 -12.53 4.25 -1.23
CA GLY A 142 -12.83 4.72 0.12
C GLY A 142 -14.33 4.92 0.34
N THR A 143 -15.02 5.53 -0.63
CA THR A 143 -16.47 5.76 -0.56
C THR A 143 -17.24 4.44 -0.55
N ILE A 144 -16.90 3.48 -1.43
CA ILE A 144 -17.58 2.18 -1.48
C ILE A 144 -17.39 1.43 -0.16
N ILE A 145 -16.14 1.28 0.30
CA ILE A 145 -15.86 0.53 1.53
C ILE A 145 -16.55 1.20 2.74
N TYR A 146 -16.52 2.52 2.84
CA TYR A 146 -17.20 3.25 3.91
C TYR A 146 -18.72 3.11 3.84
N TYR A 147 -19.31 3.17 2.64
CA TYR A 147 -20.75 3.01 2.45
C TYR A 147 -21.24 1.63 2.91
N TYR A 148 -20.49 0.56 2.67
CA TYR A 148 -20.90 -0.80 3.06
C TYR A 148 -20.50 -1.18 4.50
N CYS A 149 -19.34 -0.75 4.99
CA CYS A 149 -18.84 -1.11 6.32
C CYS A 149 -19.17 -0.08 7.41
N GLY A 150 -19.51 1.16 7.07
CA GLY A 150 -19.77 2.24 8.02
C GLY A 150 -18.58 2.46 8.97
N SER A 151 -18.87 2.57 10.27
CA SER A 151 -17.85 2.73 11.32
C SER A 151 -16.96 1.51 11.57
N TYR A 152 -17.28 0.35 10.98
CA TYR A 152 -16.57 -0.92 11.24
C TYR A 152 -15.55 -1.26 10.14
N VAL A 153 -15.05 -0.25 9.43
CA VAL A 153 -13.92 -0.42 8.50
C VAL A 153 -12.68 -0.82 9.31
N ALA A 154 -12.11 -1.99 8.99
CA ALA A 154 -10.85 -2.41 9.57
C ALA A 154 -9.70 -1.59 8.96
N SER A 155 -8.63 -1.40 9.74
CA SER A 155 -7.36 -0.88 9.23
C SER A 155 -6.30 -1.98 9.29
N PRO A 156 -5.73 -2.43 8.15
CA PRO A 156 -6.02 -2.01 6.77
C PRO A 156 -7.38 -2.49 6.24
N ALA A 157 -7.94 -1.75 5.27
CA ALA A 157 -9.28 -2.00 4.72
C ALA A 157 -9.48 -3.39 4.10
N LEU A 158 -8.40 -4.05 3.66
CA LEU A 158 -8.44 -5.45 3.19
C LEU A 158 -8.96 -6.41 4.27
N GLY A 159 -8.82 -6.04 5.55
CA GLY A 159 -9.32 -6.79 6.69
C GLY A 159 -10.83 -6.70 6.92
N SER A 160 -11.51 -5.73 6.28
CA SER A 160 -12.96 -5.52 6.44
C SER A 160 -13.78 -6.63 5.76
N ALA A 161 -13.18 -7.32 4.79
CA ALA A 161 -13.78 -8.49 4.16
C ALA A 161 -13.82 -9.69 5.14
N GLY A 162 -14.83 -10.55 5.00
CA GLY A 162 -14.93 -11.80 5.77
C GLY A 162 -13.69 -12.70 5.65
N VAL A 163 -13.51 -13.64 6.58
CA VAL A 163 -12.27 -14.42 6.78
C VAL A 163 -11.67 -14.98 5.48
N THR A 164 -12.47 -15.66 4.65
CA THR A 164 -11.99 -16.25 3.38
C THR A 164 -11.58 -15.19 2.37
N LYS A 165 -12.42 -14.16 2.19
CA LYS A 165 -12.21 -13.08 1.21
C LYS A 165 -10.99 -12.22 1.59
N LYS A 166 -10.79 -11.99 2.89
CA LYS A 166 -9.59 -11.36 3.46
C LYS A 166 -8.33 -12.14 3.08
N LYS A 167 -8.30 -13.47 3.28
CA LYS A 167 -7.14 -14.30 2.94
C LYS A 167 -6.82 -14.22 1.44
N VAL A 168 -7.83 -14.30 0.57
CA VAL A 168 -7.65 -14.18 -0.88
C VAL A 168 -7.05 -12.82 -1.25
N SER A 169 -7.62 -11.72 -0.74
CA SER A 169 -7.10 -10.38 -1.04
C SER A 169 -5.66 -10.19 -0.57
N TYR A 170 -5.35 -10.58 0.68
CA TYR A 170 -3.99 -10.48 1.18
C TYR A 170 -3.00 -11.35 0.39
N GLY A 171 -3.42 -12.54 -0.03
CA GLY A 171 -2.62 -13.43 -0.89
C GLY A 171 -2.32 -12.79 -2.25
N VAL A 172 -3.34 -12.24 -2.91
CA VAL A 172 -3.18 -11.56 -4.21
C VAL A 172 -2.35 -10.27 -4.07
N SER A 173 -2.46 -9.56 -2.94
CA SER A 173 -1.69 -8.33 -2.68
C SER A 173 -0.22 -8.59 -2.33
N LEU A 174 0.13 -9.81 -1.90
CA LEU A 174 1.44 -10.13 -1.34
C LEU A 174 2.61 -9.83 -2.30
N PRO A 175 2.55 -10.20 -3.61
CA PRO A 175 3.58 -9.83 -4.57
C PRO A 175 3.76 -8.31 -4.67
N GLY A 176 2.65 -7.57 -4.74
CA GLY A 176 2.66 -6.11 -4.74
C GLY A 176 3.29 -5.50 -3.51
N LEU A 177 2.95 -6.02 -2.31
CA LEU A 177 3.54 -5.57 -1.05
C LEU A 177 5.05 -5.81 -0.97
N ILE A 178 5.51 -6.95 -1.51
CA ILE A 178 6.95 -7.27 -1.60
C ILE A 178 7.62 -6.30 -2.56
N VAL A 179 7.11 -6.12 -3.77
CA VAL A 179 7.67 -5.20 -4.78
C VAL A 179 7.72 -3.76 -4.25
N SER A 180 6.66 -3.27 -3.60
CA SER A 180 6.68 -1.95 -2.96
C SER A 180 7.79 -1.85 -1.91
N CYS A 181 7.97 -2.88 -1.08
CA CYS A 181 9.07 -2.91 -0.11
C CYS A 181 10.44 -2.84 -0.78
N VAL A 182 10.62 -3.55 -1.89
CA VAL A 182 11.87 -3.54 -2.66
C VAL A 182 12.15 -2.15 -3.23
N LEU A 183 11.14 -1.50 -3.84
CA LEU A 183 11.27 -0.14 -4.36
C LEU A 183 11.68 0.85 -3.26
N PHE A 184 11.02 0.79 -2.10
CA PHE A 184 11.33 1.68 -0.97
C PHE A 184 12.70 1.42 -0.33
N VAL A 185 13.25 0.21 -0.41
CA VAL A 185 14.62 -0.09 0.04
C VAL A 185 15.65 0.34 -1.01
N HIS A 186 15.35 0.12 -2.29
CA HIS A 186 16.27 0.36 -3.39
C HIS A 186 16.55 1.85 -3.64
N LEU A 187 15.50 2.70 -3.62
CA LEU A 187 15.63 4.15 -3.88
C LEU A 187 16.58 4.87 -2.90
N PRO A 188 16.43 4.75 -1.57
CA PRO A 188 17.36 5.35 -0.63
C PRO A 188 18.74 4.69 -0.68
N ALA A 189 18.84 3.39 -0.95
CA ALA A 189 20.13 2.72 -1.13
C ALA A 189 20.90 3.30 -2.33
N LYS A 190 20.25 3.50 -3.47
CA LYS A 190 20.82 4.19 -4.65
C LYS A 190 21.26 5.60 -4.28
N HIS A 191 20.36 6.39 -3.68
CA HIS A 191 20.66 7.78 -3.32
C HIS A 191 21.84 7.89 -2.34
N THR A 192 21.91 7.01 -1.35
CA THR A 192 23.01 6.96 -0.37
C THR A 192 24.32 6.54 -1.03
N CYS A 193 24.28 5.51 -1.87
CA CYS A 193 25.43 5.04 -2.64
C CYS A 193 26.01 6.14 -3.55
N VAL A 194 25.15 6.83 -4.31
CA VAL A 194 25.54 7.95 -5.18
C VAL A 194 26.13 9.11 -4.36
N ARG A 195 25.58 9.43 -3.18
CA ARG A 195 26.12 10.51 -2.34
C ARG A 195 27.48 10.16 -1.73
N ILE A 196 27.67 8.93 -1.26
CA ILE A 196 28.94 8.49 -0.65
C ILE A 196 30.05 8.34 -1.70
N LEU A 197 29.73 7.76 -2.86
CA LEU A 197 30.71 7.48 -3.92
C LEU A 197 30.92 8.67 -4.87
N ARG A 198 30.24 9.80 -4.64
CA ARG A 198 30.35 11.01 -5.47
C ARG A 198 31.80 11.51 -5.47
N GLY A 199 32.45 11.46 -6.63
CA GLY A 199 33.86 11.87 -6.78
C GLY A 199 34.89 10.75 -6.56
N SER A 200 34.45 9.51 -6.34
CA SER A 200 35.35 8.34 -6.32
C SER A 200 35.46 7.70 -7.70
N ASN A 201 36.58 7.00 -7.96
CA ASN A 201 36.81 6.23 -9.20
C ASN A 201 35.83 5.05 -9.38
N HIS A 202 35.00 4.75 -8.38
CA HIS A 202 34.05 3.62 -8.38
C HIS A 202 32.64 4.01 -8.87
N LEU A 203 32.36 5.29 -9.06
CA LEU A 203 31.14 5.76 -9.69
C LEU A 203 31.42 5.90 -11.19
N SER A 204 31.07 4.88 -12.00
CA SER A 204 31.14 5.02 -13.45
C SER A 204 30.20 6.17 -13.87
N GLN A 205 30.75 7.15 -14.60
CA GLN A 205 29.99 8.24 -15.21
C GLN A 205 28.86 7.72 -16.11
#